data_AF-A0A1Y4F7A3-F1
#
_entry.id   AF-A0A1Y4F7A3-F1
#
_cell.length_a   1.000
_cell.length_b   1.000
_cell.length_c   1.000
_cell.angle_alpha   90.00
_cell.angle_beta   90.00
_cell.angle_gamma   90.00
#
_symmetry.space_group_name_H-M   'P 1'
#
loop_
_entity.id
_entity.type
_entity.pdbx_description
1 polymer ?
#
loop_
_entity_poly.entity_id
_entity_poly.type
_entity_poly.pdbx_seq_one_letter_code
_entity_poly.pdbx_strand_id
1 'polypeptide(L)'
;MAEKVKYITVDKQEVYENEIKPLVDHLKSLLCHYEMAFFFAAAVKSDEEGTEYIYESNDPWSTSLQLKDDKIPGFIKVTKGFKTVLPDHIEIEL
;
A
#
# COMPACT_ATOMS: atom_id res chain seq x y z
N MET A 1 -16.14 -31.61 -0.62
CA MET A 1 -15.90 -30.99 0.71
C MET A 1 -15.01 -29.79 0.46
N ALA A 2 -15.49 -28.56 0.69
CA ALA A 2 -14.66 -27.37 0.49
C ALA A 2 -13.60 -27.32 1.60
N GLU A 3 -12.32 -27.22 1.25
CA GLU A 3 -11.27 -26.92 2.22
C GLU A 3 -11.62 -25.62 2.94
N LYS A 4 -11.72 -25.67 4.28
CA LYS A 4 -11.86 -24.46 5.08
C LYS A 4 -10.58 -23.66 4.91
N VAL A 5 -10.71 -22.47 4.31
CA VAL A 5 -9.63 -21.49 4.24
C VAL A 5 -9.13 -21.24 5.66
N LYS A 6 -7.84 -21.51 5.91
CA LYS A 6 -7.20 -21.24 7.19
C LYS A 6 -6.60 -19.84 7.13
N TYR A 7 -7.20 -18.90 7.85
CA TYR A 7 -6.67 -17.54 7.93
C TYR A 7 -5.42 -17.50 8.81
N ILE A 8 -4.47 -16.66 8.43
CA ILE A 8 -3.24 -16.44 9.20
C ILE A 8 -3.59 -15.44 10.30
N THR A 9 -3.47 -15.86 11.56
CA THR A 9 -3.54 -14.96 12.71
C THR A 9 -2.16 -14.41 13.00
N VAL A 10 -1.96 -13.12 12.78
CA VAL A 10 -0.70 -12.43 13.03
C VAL A 10 -1.01 -11.10 13.67
N ASP A 11 -0.28 -10.76 14.73
CA ASP A 11 -0.19 -9.40 15.26
C ASP A 11 1.29 -9.00 15.30
N LYS A 12 1.63 -8.00 14.51
CA LYS A 12 2.96 -7.42 14.37
C LYS A 12 2.91 -5.89 14.52
N GLN A 13 1.88 -5.36 15.19
CA GLN A 13 1.77 -3.93 15.43
C GLN A 13 3.00 -3.40 16.19
N GLU A 14 3.45 -4.10 17.24
CA GLU A 14 4.64 -3.70 18.01
C GLU A 14 5.93 -3.77 17.19
N VAL A 15 6.08 -4.80 16.36
CA VAL A 15 7.26 -4.93 15.47
C VAL A 15 7.25 -3.80 14.45
N TYR A 16 6.08 -3.47 13.91
CA TYR A 16 5.96 -2.36 12.98
C TYR A 16 6.35 -1.06 13.64
N GLU A 17 5.80 -0.73 14.80
CA GLU A 17 6.01 0.56 15.45
C GLU A 17 7.47 0.76 15.90
N ASN A 18 8.10 -0.30 16.44
CA ASN A 18 9.43 -0.19 17.02
C ASN A 18 10.57 -0.39 16.00
N GLU A 19 10.39 -1.26 15.01
CA GLU A 19 11.46 -1.64 14.09
C GLU A 19 11.23 -1.11 12.67
N ILE A 20 10.01 -1.24 12.14
CA ILE A 20 9.73 -0.95 10.72
C ILE A 20 9.47 0.53 10.50
N LYS A 21 8.68 1.16 11.37
CA LYS A 21 8.27 2.55 11.24
C LYS A 21 9.46 3.52 11.17
N PRO A 22 10.51 3.41 12.00
CA PRO A 22 11.69 4.27 11.88
C PRO A 22 12.39 4.13 10.52
N LEU A 23 12.42 2.91 9.95
CA LEU A 23 13.02 2.66 8.63
C LEU A 23 12.15 3.25 7.51
N VAL A 24 10.84 3.10 7.61
CA VAL A 24 9.88 3.70 6.67
C VAL A 24 9.95 5.22 6.71
N ASP A 25 10.06 5.81 7.91
CA ASP A 25 10.19 7.27 8.08
C ASP A 25 11.50 7.79 7.48
N HIS A 26 12.62 7.06 7.65
CA HIS A 26 13.88 7.40 6.99
C HIS A 26 13.78 7.27 5.46
N LEU A 27 13.21 6.16 4.95
CA LEU A 27 12.99 5.96 3.52
C LEU A 27 12.11 7.06 2.93
N LYS A 28 11.03 7.42 3.62
CA LYS A 28 10.13 8.52 3.25
C LYS A 28 10.89 9.85 3.16
N SER A 29 11.76 10.13 4.12
CA SER A 29 12.60 11.34 4.07
C SER A 29 13.48 11.38 2.81
N LEU A 30 14.10 10.25 2.44
CA LEU A 30 14.90 10.15 1.22
C LEU A 30 14.06 10.31 -0.04
N LEU A 31 12.92 9.63 -0.13
CA LEU A 31 12.01 9.73 -1.28
C LEU A 31 11.49 11.15 -1.47
N CYS A 32 11.13 11.83 -0.38
CA CYS A 32 10.74 13.24 -0.43
C CYS A 32 11.91 14.15 -0.86
N HIS A 33 13.13 13.89 -0.38
CA HIS A 33 14.32 14.67 -0.76
C HIS A 33 14.61 14.60 -2.26
N TYR A 34 14.41 13.43 -2.87
CA TYR A 34 14.59 13.22 -4.32
C TYR A 34 13.30 13.43 -5.13
N GLU A 35 12.26 14.02 -4.53
CA GLU A 35 10.98 14.32 -5.18
C GLU A 35 10.31 13.10 -5.83
N MET A 36 10.48 11.93 -5.21
CA MET A 36 9.90 10.67 -5.67
C MET A 36 8.53 10.44 -5.03
N ALA A 37 7.50 10.28 -5.87
CA ALA A 37 6.18 9.86 -5.42
C ALA A 37 6.21 8.40 -4.97
N PHE A 38 5.49 8.07 -3.90
CA PHE A 38 5.45 6.70 -3.38
C PHE A 38 4.12 6.34 -2.72
N PHE A 39 3.86 5.03 -2.65
CA PHE A 39 2.79 4.41 -1.88
C PHE A 39 3.35 3.15 -1.19
N PHE A 40 3.19 3.07 0.12
CA PHE A 40 3.61 1.96 0.97
C PHE A 40 2.41 1.42 1.74
N ALA A 41 2.32 0.10 1.84
CA ALA A 41 1.31 -0.60 2.59
C ALA A 41 1.94 -1.78 3.34
N ALA A 42 1.63 -1.92 4.62
CA ALA A 42 2.06 -3.06 5.43
C ALA A 42 0.86 -3.64 6.19
N ALA A 43 0.64 -4.95 6.06
CA ALA A 43 -0.30 -5.68 6.91
C ALA A 43 0.35 -5.88 8.28
N VAL A 44 -0.20 -5.24 9.31
CA VAL A 44 0.34 -5.29 10.67
C VAL A 44 -0.41 -6.26 11.56
N LYS A 45 -1.68 -6.53 11.25
CA LYS A 45 -2.48 -7.49 11.97
C LYS A 45 -3.47 -8.19 11.03
N SER A 46 -3.69 -9.48 11.23
CA SER A 46 -4.70 -10.25 10.51
C SER A 46 -5.34 -11.27 11.43
N ASP A 47 -6.65 -11.39 11.35
CA ASP A 47 -7.47 -12.36 12.08
C ASP A 47 -8.67 -12.81 11.24
N GLU A 48 -9.67 -13.44 11.86
CA GLU A 48 -10.88 -13.92 11.17
C GLU A 48 -11.84 -12.78 10.78
N GLU A 49 -11.72 -11.59 11.39
CA GLU A 49 -12.58 -10.44 11.10
C GLU A 49 -12.00 -9.58 9.96
N GLY A 50 -10.67 -9.55 9.82
CA GLY A 50 -10.03 -8.91 8.69
C GLY A 50 -8.52 -8.75 8.83
N THR A 51 -7.97 -7.93 7.94
CA THR A 51 -6.55 -7.56 7.95
C THR A 51 -6.43 -6.05 8.12
N GLU A 52 -5.68 -5.64 9.13
CA GLU A 52 -5.33 -4.25 9.38
C GLU A 52 -4.06 -3.88 8.63
N TYR A 53 -4.13 -2.77 7.90
CA TYR A 53 -3.03 -2.25 7.11
C TYR A 53 -2.66 -0.85 7.58
N ILE A 54 -1.36 -0.56 7.60
CA ILE A 54 -0.83 0.78 7.71
C ILE A 54 -0.42 1.23 6.31
N TYR A 55 -0.77 2.47 5.96
CA TYR A 55 -0.48 3.07 4.66
C TYR A 55 0.31 4.35 4.84
N GLU A 56 1.33 4.54 4.00
CA GLU A 56 2.11 5.77 3.89
C GLU A 56 2.21 6.14 2.42
N SER A 57 2.04 7.41 2.08
CA SER A 57 2.16 7.86 0.69
C SER A 57 2.61 9.30 0.60
N ASN A 58 3.38 9.60 -0.43
CA ASN A 58 3.63 10.97 -0.87
C ASN A 58 3.20 11.05 -2.33
N ASP A 59 2.06 11.69 -2.55
CA ASP A 59 1.48 11.91 -3.87
C ASP A 59 1.57 13.40 -4.18
N PRO A 60 2.11 13.80 -5.35
CA PRO A 60 2.20 15.20 -5.78
C PRO A 60 0.86 15.90 -6.06
N TRP A 61 -0.29 15.37 -5.58
CA TRP A 61 -1.66 15.86 -5.79
C TRP A 61 -1.89 17.38 -5.69
N SER A 62 -1.05 18.13 -4.95
CA SER A 62 -1.11 19.60 -4.81
C SER A 62 0.10 20.37 -5.36
N THR A 63 1.02 19.70 -6.06
CA THR A 63 2.23 20.31 -6.63
C THR A 63 2.09 20.51 -8.15
N SER A 64 2.99 21.29 -8.75
CA SER A 64 3.06 21.47 -10.22
C SER A 64 3.59 20.24 -10.97
N LEU A 65 3.85 19.13 -10.27
CA LEU A 65 4.40 17.90 -10.82
C LEU A 65 3.27 16.88 -11.01
N GLN A 66 3.19 16.30 -12.20
CA GLN A 66 2.22 15.25 -12.52
C GLN A 66 2.97 14.07 -13.13
N LEU A 67 2.67 12.86 -12.65
CA LEU A 67 3.12 11.65 -13.31
C LEU A 67 2.27 11.43 -14.56
N LYS A 68 2.91 11.23 -15.71
CA LYS A 68 2.23 11.03 -17.00
C LYS A 68 1.26 9.83 -16.98
N ASP A 69 1.58 8.81 -16.21
CA ASP A 69 0.74 7.62 -16.00
C ASP A 69 0.68 7.28 -14.51
N ASP A 70 0.08 8.17 -13.72
CA ASP A 70 0.03 8.02 -12.27
C ASP A 70 -0.86 6.85 -11.82
N LYS A 71 -0.25 5.87 -11.14
CA LYS A 71 -0.96 4.71 -10.57
C LYS A 71 -1.23 4.84 -9.07
N ILE A 72 -0.56 5.77 -8.38
CA ILE A 72 -0.66 5.91 -6.91
C ILE A 72 -2.09 6.22 -6.46
N PRO A 73 -2.82 7.17 -7.08
CA PRO A 73 -4.23 7.38 -6.78
C PRO A 73 -5.08 6.13 -6.99
N GLY A 74 -4.73 5.28 -7.95
CA GLY A 74 -5.39 3.98 -8.19
C GLY A 74 -5.22 3.03 -7.01
N PHE A 75 -3.99 2.86 -6.51
CA PHE A 75 -3.72 2.04 -5.32
C PHE A 75 -4.46 2.57 -4.08
N ILE A 76 -4.42 3.89 -3.85
CA ILE A 76 -5.13 4.52 -2.72
C ILE A 76 -6.63 4.29 -2.82
N LYS A 77 -7.22 4.41 -4.02
CA LYS A 77 -8.65 4.15 -4.23
C LYS A 77 -8.99 2.70 -3.87
N VAL A 78 -8.22 1.72 -4.34
CA VAL A 78 -8.46 0.30 -4.02
C VAL A 78 -8.43 0.06 -2.51
N THR A 79 -7.45 0.61 -1.80
CA THR A 79 -7.34 0.41 -0.34
C THR A 79 -8.41 1.14 0.46
N LYS A 80 -9.04 2.17 -0.12
CA LYS A 80 -10.23 2.86 0.45
C LYS A 80 -11.56 2.20 0.07
N GLY A 81 -11.54 1.03 -0.56
CA GLY A 81 -12.74 0.25 -0.88
C GLY A 81 -13.41 0.62 -2.21
N PHE A 82 -12.75 1.41 -3.07
CA PHE A 82 -13.22 1.56 -4.45
C PHE A 82 -12.99 0.26 -5.21
N LYS A 83 -14.03 -0.25 -5.85
CA LYS A 83 -13.94 -1.41 -6.75
C LYS A 83 -13.34 -0.96 -8.07
N THR A 84 -12.14 -1.46 -8.40
CA THR A 84 -11.55 -1.28 -9.72
C THR A 84 -12.13 -2.30 -10.69
N VAL A 85 -12.54 -1.84 -11.87
CA VAL A 85 -12.88 -2.72 -12.99
C VAL A 85 -11.57 -2.97 -13.74
N LEU A 86 -11.17 -4.23 -13.90
CA LEU A 86 -10.04 -4.57 -14.73
C LEU A 86 -10.32 -4.11 -16.17
N PRO A 87 -9.35 -3.51 -16.87
CA PRO A 87 -9.50 -3.25 -18.30
C PRO A 87 -9.74 -4.58 -19.03
N ASP A 88 -10.53 -4.55 -20.10
CA ASP A 88 -10.93 -5.74 -20.88
C ASP A 88 -9.73 -6.50 -21.49
N HIS A 89 -8.54 -5.90 -21.46
CA HIS A 89 -7.28 -6.44 -21.93
C HIS A 89 -6.15 -6.02 -20.98
N ILE A 90 -5.39 -7.00 -20.49
CA ILE A 90 -4.11 -6.78 -19.79
C ILE A 90 -3.02 -7.16 -20.81
N GLU A 91 -2.27 -6.18 -21.30
CA GLU A 91 -1.02 -6.45 -22.00
C GLU A 91 0.02 -6.84 -20.95
N ILE A 92 0.36 -8.13 -20.91
CA ILE A 92 1.48 -8.61 -20.10
C ILE A 92 2.74 -8.46 -20.96
N GLU A 93 3.55 -7.44 -20.70
CA GLU A 93 4.93 -7.42 -21.16
C GLU A 93 5.76 -8.32 -20.22
N LEU A 94 6.23 -9.46 -20.75
CA LEU A 94 7.16 -10.39 -20.10
C LEU A 94 8.61 -10.03 -20.43
#